data_AF-A0A3N1AUB0-F1
#
_entry.id   AF-A0A3N1AUB0-F1
#
_cell.length_a   1.000
_cell.length_b   1.000
_cell.length_c   1.000
_cell.angle_alpha   90.00
_cell.angle_beta   90.00
_cell.angle_gamma   90.00
#
_symmetry.space_group_name_H-M   'P 1'
#
loop_
_entity.id
_entity.type
_entity.pdbx_description
1 polymer ?
#
loop_
_entity_poly.entity_id
_entity_poly.type
_entity_poly.pdbx_seq_one_letter_code
_entity_poly.pdbx_strand_id
1 'polypeptide(L)'
;MFNTLPADDVRELLLSCCAAPGWAAAVTAGRPYADRAALTVAARARIGALPWPEVVDAVAAHPRIGRPPTGTGRDAEWSRREQAAATAASTTDSSGSGGSTTGGSGADVAADLTAANDAYEQRFGYRFLIFANGRGAAELVAAARQRLHHDPDTEQGVVRTELGDIAALRLGRLVDDLAGPAPLSRPAPLSSHVLDTTTGTPAAGITVRLDAADPADGWRTVATGHTDADGRLRDWVPGASWAVGTYRLVFDVADRLGADAFYTEIPVVFTVHDAARPHHVPLLLSPYGYTTYRGS
;
A
#
# COMPACT_ATOMS: atom_id res chain seq x y z
N MET A 1 4.91 -5.58 15.46
CA MET A 1 6.31 -5.13 15.28
C MET A 1 6.61 -3.79 15.97
N PHE A 2 5.81 -2.72 15.77
CA PHE A 2 6.05 -1.40 16.39
C PHE A 2 6.27 -1.40 17.92
N ASN A 3 5.48 -2.18 18.67
CA ASN A 3 5.59 -2.28 20.12
C ASN A 3 6.90 -2.91 20.62
N THR A 4 7.57 -3.72 19.79
CA THR A 4 8.71 -4.56 20.20
C THR A 4 10.05 -4.05 19.67
N LEU A 5 10.06 -3.04 18.81
CA LEU A 5 11.29 -2.44 18.28
C LEU A 5 12.06 -1.67 19.38
N PRO A 6 13.39 -1.57 19.28
CA PRO A 6 14.19 -0.70 20.16
C PRO A 6 13.66 0.74 20.17
N ALA A 7 13.76 1.40 21.32
CA ALA A 7 13.20 2.75 21.49
C ALA A 7 13.85 3.80 20.59
N ASP A 8 15.16 3.71 20.39
CA ASP A 8 15.89 4.63 19.51
C ASP A 8 15.47 4.48 18.04
N ASP A 9 15.36 3.24 17.55
CA ASP A 9 14.90 2.95 16.20
C ASP A 9 13.48 3.49 15.95
N VAL A 10 12.56 3.29 16.90
CA VAL A 10 11.19 3.83 16.78
C VAL A 10 11.18 5.34 16.77
N ARG A 11 11.99 5.98 17.61
CA ARG A 11 12.09 7.44 17.65
C ARG A 11 12.60 8.00 16.31
N GLU A 12 13.61 7.38 15.72
CA GLU A 12 14.13 7.77 14.41
C GLU A 12 13.07 7.61 13.31
N LEU A 13 12.36 6.48 13.30
CA LEU A 13 11.27 6.24 12.36
C LEU A 13 10.12 7.23 12.52
N LEU A 14 9.77 7.59 13.76
CA LEU A 14 8.72 8.57 14.05
C LEU A 14 9.12 9.98 13.58
N LEU A 15 10.39 10.36 13.68
CA LEU A 15 10.87 11.65 13.16
C LEU A 15 10.65 11.81 11.64
N SER A 16 10.58 10.70 10.88
CA SER A 16 10.18 10.73 9.46
C SER A 16 8.68 11.00 9.23
N CYS A 17 7.84 10.75 10.24
CA CYS A 17 6.40 11.04 10.19
C CYS A 17 6.13 12.51 10.56
N CYS A 18 6.76 13.00 11.62
CA CYS A 18 6.64 14.36 12.12
C CYS A 18 7.99 14.78 12.71
N ALA A 19 8.55 15.89 12.24
CA ALA A 19 9.85 16.42 12.67
C ALA A 19 9.78 17.10 14.06
N ALA A 20 9.13 16.44 15.02
CA ALA A 20 8.90 16.89 16.39
C ALA A 20 9.52 15.86 17.38
N PRO A 21 10.71 16.12 17.93
CA PRO A 21 11.41 15.18 18.82
C PRO A 21 10.64 14.82 20.10
N GLY A 22 9.96 15.79 20.71
CA GLY A 22 9.10 15.59 21.88
C GLY A 22 7.91 14.69 21.57
N TRP A 23 7.33 14.82 20.37
CA TRP A 23 6.27 13.93 19.91
C TRP A 23 6.78 12.51 19.70
N ALA A 24 7.91 12.35 19.00
CA ALA A 24 8.51 11.04 18.75
C ALA A 24 8.86 10.32 20.07
N ALA A 25 9.41 11.04 21.05
CA ALA A 25 9.70 10.52 22.38
C ALA A 25 8.41 10.11 23.12
N ALA A 26 7.38 10.96 23.13
CA ALA A 26 6.13 10.69 23.83
C ALA A 26 5.35 9.50 23.23
N VAL A 27 5.33 9.36 21.90
CA VAL A 27 4.71 8.21 21.22
C VAL A 27 5.52 6.93 21.48
N THR A 28 6.85 7.01 21.50
CA THR A 28 7.72 5.85 21.82
C THR A 28 7.51 5.36 23.25
N ALA A 29 7.41 6.29 24.20
CA ALA A 29 7.21 6.00 25.63
C ALA A 29 5.81 5.47 25.95
N GLY A 30 4.80 5.74 25.11
CA GLY A 30 3.44 5.24 25.28
C GLY A 30 3.23 3.76 24.90
N ARG A 31 4.27 3.06 24.44
CA ARG A 31 4.19 1.64 24.09
C ARG A 31 4.08 0.76 25.34
N PRO A 32 3.39 -0.40 25.27
CA PRO A 32 2.74 -0.96 24.10
C PRO A 32 1.34 -0.38 23.85
N TYR A 33 0.99 -0.15 22.59
CA TYR A 33 -0.38 0.18 22.18
C TYR A 33 -1.17 -1.10 21.89
N ALA A 34 -2.45 -1.13 22.29
CA ALA A 34 -3.30 -2.31 22.11
C ALA A 34 -3.55 -2.63 20.62
N ASP A 35 -3.81 -1.60 19.82
CA ASP A 35 -4.06 -1.71 18.39
C ASP A 35 -3.68 -0.42 17.65
N ARG A 36 -3.90 -0.40 16.33
CA ARG A 36 -3.61 0.75 15.46
C ARG A 36 -4.48 1.96 15.79
N ALA A 37 -5.74 1.75 16.20
CA ALA A 37 -6.64 2.84 16.55
C ALA A 37 -6.14 3.57 17.81
N ALA A 38 -5.76 2.82 18.84
CA ALA A 38 -5.16 3.32 20.07
C ALA A 38 -3.87 4.11 19.80
N LEU A 39 -2.98 3.58 18.94
CA LEU A 39 -1.76 4.28 18.51
C LEU A 39 -2.09 5.60 17.79
N THR A 40 -3.06 5.58 16.88
CA THR A 40 -3.45 6.77 16.10
C THR A 40 -4.03 7.87 16.99
N VAL A 41 -4.92 7.50 17.91
CA VAL A 41 -5.51 8.42 18.90
C VAL A 41 -4.44 9.02 19.79
N ALA A 42 -3.53 8.19 20.32
CA ALA A 42 -2.43 8.65 21.14
C ALA A 42 -1.51 9.61 20.39
N ALA A 43 -1.12 9.26 19.16
CA ALA A 43 -0.25 10.08 18.32
C ALA A 43 -0.83 11.47 18.05
N ARG A 44 -2.13 11.57 17.73
CA ARG A 44 -2.81 12.87 17.58
C ARG A 44 -2.82 13.68 18.87
N ALA A 45 -3.18 13.04 19.99
CA ALA A 45 -3.23 13.71 21.29
C ALA A 45 -1.85 14.26 21.71
N ARG A 46 -0.75 13.58 21.36
CA ARG A 46 0.61 14.06 21.65
C ARG A 46 0.98 15.35 20.91
N ILE A 47 0.47 15.57 19.70
CA ILE A 47 0.65 16.86 19.00
C ILE A 47 -0.04 18.00 19.75
N GLY A 48 -1.23 17.75 20.30
CA GLY A 48 -1.95 18.72 21.12
C GLY A 48 -1.19 19.18 22.37
N ALA A 49 -0.33 18.32 22.92
CA ALA A 49 0.46 18.58 24.12
C ALA A 49 1.84 19.21 23.87
N LEU A 50 2.28 19.33 22.61
CA LEU A 50 3.60 19.89 22.30
C LEU A 50 3.70 21.38 22.67
N PRO A 51 4.87 21.88 23.08
CA PRO A 51 5.15 23.31 23.09
C PRO A 51 4.94 23.91 21.69
N TRP A 52 4.36 25.11 21.61
CA TRP A 52 4.11 25.76 20.32
C TRP A 52 5.37 25.95 19.45
N PRO A 53 6.55 26.32 19.99
CA PRO A 53 7.77 26.41 19.18
C PRO A 53 8.13 25.11 18.44
N GLU A 54 7.94 23.96 19.07
CA GLU A 54 8.20 22.66 18.44
C GLU A 54 7.18 22.35 17.33
N VAL A 55 5.92 22.80 17.49
CA VAL A 55 4.91 22.70 16.41
C VAL A 55 5.33 23.55 15.21
N VAL A 56 5.84 24.76 15.44
CA VAL A 56 6.33 25.65 14.37
C VAL A 56 7.54 25.03 13.65
N ASP A 57 8.49 24.47 14.38
CA ASP A 57 9.66 23.78 13.80
C ASP A 57 9.21 22.58 12.95
N ALA A 58 8.26 21.77 13.46
CA ALA A 58 7.70 20.66 12.72
C ALA A 58 6.99 21.13 11.44
N VAL A 59 6.18 22.19 11.51
CA VAL A 59 5.52 22.83 10.36
C VAL A 59 6.55 23.32 9.34
N ALA A 60 7.65 23.93 9.77
CA ALA A 60 8.70 24.43 8.87
C ALA A 60 9.39 23.33 8.07
N ALA A 61 9.43 22.10 8.60
CA ALA A 61 9.95 20.93 7.89
C ALA A 61 9.01 20.44 6.76
N HIS A 62 7.74 20.87 6.71
CA HIS A 62 6.83 20.52 5.63
C HIS A 62 7.10 21.34 4.35
N PRO A 63 7.10 20.71 3.16
CA PRO A 63 7.14 21.42 1.89
C PRO A 63 5.95 22.38 1.74
N ARG A 64 6.19 23.55 1.11
CA ARG A 64 5.11 24.49 0.78
C ARG A 64 4.08 23.81 -0.14
N ILE A 65 2.80 23.96 0.19
CA ILE A 65 1.68 23.40 -0.57
C ILE A 65 1.68 23.95 -2.00
N GLY A 66 1.66 23.04 -2.99
CA GLY A 66 1.68 23.39 -4.42
C GLY A 66 3.07 23.41 -5.06
N ARG A 67 4.14 23.18 -4.28
CA ARG A 67 5.51 23.00 -4.81
C ARG A 67 6.04 21.63 -4.39
N PRO A 68 6.16 20.65 -5.32
CA PRO A 68 6.62 19.32 -4.96
C PRO A 68 8.03 19.37 -4.35
N PRO A 69 8.32 18.55 -3.33
CA PRO A 69 9.65 18.49 -2.73
C PRO A 69 10.68 17.93 -3.70
N THR A 70 11.90 18.47 -3.65
CA THR A 70 13.03 18.10 -4.52
C THR A 70 13.81 16.87 -4.06
N GLY A 71 13.53 16.34 -2.86
CA GLY A 71 14.24 15.21 -2.26
C GLY A 71 13.76 13.83 -2.73
N THR A 72 14.61 12.81 -2.53
CA THR A 72 14.33 11.40 -2.84
C THR A 72 14.00 10.54 -1.60
N GLY A 73 14.04 11.12 -0.40
CA GLY A 73 13.72 10.45 0.86
C GLY A 73 12.23 10.10 1.04
N ARG A 74 11.95 9.28 2.06
CA ARG A 74 10.59 8.80 2.41
C ARG A 74 9.62 9.95 2.73
N ASP A 75 10.13 10.96 3.43
CA ASP A 75 9.46 12.23 3.74
C ASP A 75 9.03 13.00 2.47
N ALA A 76 9.93 13.07 1.48
CA ALA A 76 9.66 13.72 0.21
C ALA A 76 8.66 12.93 -0.65
N GLU A 77 8.73 11.59 -0.64
CA GLU A 77 7.77 10.73 -1.33
C GLU A 77 6.36 10.86 -0.74
N TRP A 78 6.23 10.81 0.59
CA TRP A 78 4.94 10.97 1.25
C TRP A 78 4.34 12.35 1.01
N SER A 79 5.16 13.40 1.07
CA SER A 79 4.72 14.77 0.78
C SER A 79 4.24 14.95 -0.67
N ARG A 80 4.90 14.32 -1.66
CA ARG A 80 4.41 14.31 -3.06
C ARG A 80 3.02 13.68 -3.18
N ARG A 81 2.80 12.54 -2.53
CA ARG A 81 1.49 11.86 -2.54
C ARG A 81 0.41 12.67 -1.83
N GLU A 82 0.75 13.34 -0.73
CA GLU A 82 -0.17 14.19 0.05
C GLU A 82 -0.67 15.40 -0.73
N GLN A 83 0.16 15.97 -1.61
CA GLN A 83 -0.18 17.19 -2.39
C GLN A 83 -0.51 16.90 -3.86
N ALA A 84 -0.60 15.63 -4.27
CA ALA A 84 -0.74 15.24 -5.68
C ALA A 84 -1.96 15.89 -6.37
N ALA A 85 -3.11 15.91 -5.69
CA ALA A 85 -4.33 16.53 -6.19
C ALA A 85 -4.20 18.06 -6.35
N ALA A 86 -3.42 18.71 -5.48
CA ALA A 86 -3.14 20.14 -5.57
C ALA A 86 -2.26 20.48 -6.78
N THR A 87 -1.31 19.61 -7.12
CA THR A 87 -0.35 19.85 -8.21
C THR A 87 -0.84 19.38 -9.59
N ALA A 88 -1.87 18.54 -9.66
CA ALA A 88 -2.41 18.03 -10.92
C ALA A 88 -3.06 19.12 -11.81
N ALA A 89 -3.61 20.18 -11.20
CA ALA A 89 -4.21 21.29 -11.93
C ALA A 89 -3.18 22.16 -12.69
N SER A 90 -1.93 22.18 -12.23
CA SER A 90 -0.83 22.92 -12.86
C SER A 90 -0.19 22.24 -14.07
N THR A 91 -0.52 20.97 -14.35
CA THR A 91 0.07 20.20 -15.47
C THR A 91 -0.87 20.02 -16.66
N THR A 92 -2.06 20.62 -16.64
CA THR A 92 -3.00 20.50 -17.77
C THR A 92 -2.59 21.51 -18.84
N ASP A 93 -1.98 20.98 -19.90
CA ASP A 93 -1.56 21.70 -21.09
C ASP A 93 -2.72 22.54 -21.67
N SER A 94 -2.44 23.81 -21.93
CA SER A 94 -3.36 24.82 -22.44
C SER A 94 -3.69 24.62 -23.92
N SER A 95 -4.20 23.44 -24.30
CA SER A 95 -4.54 23.08 -25.69
C SER A 95 -5.98 22.56 -25.88
N GLY A 96 -6.84 22.62 -24.84
CA GLY A 96 -8.25 22.23 -24.94
C GLY A 96 -9.21 23.41 -24.93
N SER A 97 -9.68 23.83 -26.11
CA SER A 97 -10.86 24.71 -26.25
C SER A 97 -12.13 23.92 -25.94
N GLY A 98 -12.89 24.33 -24.92
CA GLY A 98 -14.28 23.93 -24.74
C GLY A 98 -14.75 23.83 -23.30
N GLY A 99 -15.67 24.72 -22.92
CA GLY A 99 -16.61 24.49 -21.81
C GLY A 99 -16.51 25.49 -20.67
N SER A 100 -17.44 26.45 -20.66
CA SER A 100 -17.72 27.33 -19.52
C SER A 100 -18.13 26.52 -18.28
N THR A 101 -17.39 26.69 -17.20
CA THR A 101 -17.88 26.58 -15.82
C THR A 101 -17.01 27.49 -14.96
N THR A 102 -17.57 28.10 -13.93
CA THR A 102 -17.03 29.19 -13.08
C THR A 102 -15.78 28.84 -12.23
N GLY A 103 -14.78 28.18 -12.79
CA GLY A 103 -13.47 27.93 -12.17
C GLY A 103 -12.36 28.59 -12.98
N GLY A 104 -11.51 29.39 -12.34
CA GLY A 104 -10.34 30.01 -12.97
C GLY A 104 -9.41 28.97 -13.61
N SER A 105 -8.58 29.41 -14.55
CA SER A 105 -7.65 28.50 -15.24
C SER A 105 -6.68 27.84 -14.25
N GLY A 106 -6.11 26.68 -14.59
CA GLY A 106 -5.12 26.00 -13.72
C GLY A 106 -3.92 26.88 -13.33
N ALA A 107 -3.56 27.84 -14.20
CA ALA A 107 -2.53 28.84 -13.92
C ALA A 107 -3.00 29.88 -12.88
N ASP A 108 -4.24 30.33 -12.95
CA ASP A 108 -4.83 31.27 -11.98
C ASP A 108 -4.91 30.62 -10.59
N VAL A 109 -5.26 29.34 -10.52
CA VAL A 109 -5.36 28.60 -9.25
C VAL A 109 -3.98 28.40 -8.59
N ALA A 110 -2.92 28.17 -9.35
CA ALA A 110 -1.57 28.06 -8.82
C ALA A 110 -1.01 29.41 -8.31
N ALA A 111 -1.30 30.49 -9.03
CA ALA A 111 -0.98 31.85 -8.60
C ALA A 111 -1.74 32.23 -7.31
N ASP A 112 -3.03 31.92 -7.25
CA ASP A 112 -3.88 32.13 -6.08
C ASP A 112 -3.37 31.37 -4.86
N LEU A 113 -2.92 30.12 -5.04
CA LEU A 113 -2.35 29.31 -3.97
C LEU A 113 -1.04 29.90 -3.46
N THR A 114 -0.18 30.39 -4.36
CA THR A 114 1.06 31.08 -3.97
C THR A 114 0.77 32.34 -3.16
N ALA A 115 -0.11 33.20 -3.65
CA ALA A 115 -0.51 34.43 -2.96
C ALA A 115 -1.15 34.15 -1.58
N ALA A 116 -1.99 33.11 -1.48
CA ALA A 116 -2.60 32.71 -0.23
C ALA A 116 -1.57 32.19 0.80
N ASN A 117 -0.59 31.38 0.37
CA ASN A 117 0.50 30.93 1.22
C ASN A 117 1.33 32.12 1.74
N ASP A 118 1.71 33.05 0.87
CA ASP A 118 2.54 34.21 1.25
C ASP A 118 1.79 35.15 2.22
N ALA A 119 0.49 35.41 1.98
CA ALA A 119 -0.34 36.19 2.89
C ALA A 119 -0.48 35.53 4.27
N TYR A 120 -0.60 34.20 4.29
CA TYR A 120 -0.70 33.43 5.53
C TYR A 120 0.61 33.50 6.32
N GLU A 121 1.75 33.28 5.67
CA GLU A 121 3.07 33.37 6.31
C GLU A 121 3.35 34.77 6.84
N GLN A 122 2.99 35.82 6.10
CA GLN A 122 3.12 37.21 6.57
C GLN A 122 2.28 37.51 7.80
N ARG A 123 1.06 36.98 7.89
CA ARG A 123 0.16 37.22 9.02
C ARG A 123 0.57 36.45 10.27
N PHE A 124 0.83 35.15 10.13
CA PHE A 124 0.99 34.25 11.27
C PHE A 124 2.44 33.94 11.62
N GLY A 125 3.40 34.20 10.72
CA GLY A 125 4.83 33.97 10.95
C GLY A 125 5.28 32.52 10.80
N TYR A 126 4.41 31.63 10.31
CA TYR A 126 4.70 30.23 10.02
C TYR A 126 3.94 29.77 8.78
N ARG A 127 4.39 28.65 8.19
CA ARG A 127 3.84 28.12 6.93
C ARG A 127 2.38 27.73 7.07
N PHE A 128 1.62 27.95 6.00
CA PHE A 128 0.29 27.39 5.87
C PHE A 128 0.37 25.86 5.84
N LEU A 129 -0.20 25.21 6.85
CA LEU A 129 -0.26 23.76 6.96
C LEU A 129 -1.71 23.29 6.87
N ILE A 130 -1.96 22.32 6.00
CA ILE A 130 -3.27 21.69 5.84
C ILE A 130 -3.10 20.24 5.39
N PHE A 131 -3.92 19.35 5.91
CA PHE A 131 -4.04 17.96 5.50
C PHE A 131 -4.73 17.92 4.12
N ALA A 132 -3.91 17.98 3.07
CA ALA A 132 -4.35 18.11 1.69
C ALA A 132 -4.94 16.82 1.08
N ASN A 133 -5.04 15.72 1.82
CA ASN A 133 -5.40 14.38 1.30
C ASN A 133 -6.68 14.39 0.45
N GLY A 134 -6.51 14.36 -0.88
CA GLY A 134 -7.61 14.38 -1.87
C GLY A 134 -8.17 15.76 -2.21
N ARG A 135 -7.71 16.84 -1.56
CA ARG A 135 -8.19 18.20 -1.79
C ARG A 135 -7.56 18.81 -3.04
N GLY A 136 -8.40 19.41 -3.89
CA GLY A 136 -7.95 20.15 -5.06
C GLY A 136 -7.37 21.52 -4.71
N ALA A 137 -6.58 22.12 -5.61
CA ALA A 137 -5.93 23.40 -5.33
C ALA A 137 -6.90 24.55 -5.01
N ALA A 138 -8.08 24.60 -5.65
CA ALA A 138 -9.10 25.60 -5.34
C ALA A 138 -9.64 25.48 -3.90
N GLU A 139 -9.80 24.26 -3.39
CA GLU A 139 -10.22 24.03 -1.99
C GLU A 139 -9.13 24.48 -1.01
N LEU A 140 -7.86 24.28 -1.35
CA LEU A 140 -6.73 24.72 -0.54
C LEU A 140 -6.62 26.25 -0.48
N VAL A 141 -6.84 26.92 -1.62
CA VAL A 141 -6.93 28.39 -1.69
C VAL A 141 -8.07 28.90 -0.81
N ALA A 142 -9.27 28.31 -0.95
CA ALA A 142 -10.43 28.70 -0.15
C ALA A 142 -10.18 28.52 1.35
N ALA A 143 -9.57 27.39 1.74
CA ALA A 143 -9.21 27.12 3.13
C ALA A 143 -8.16 28.10 3.66
N ALA A 144 -7.13 28.42 2.89
CA ALA A 144 -6.11 29.40 3.28
C ALA A 144 -6.73 30.79 3.47
N ARG A 145 -7.57 31.24 2.52
CA ARG A 145 -8.28 32.53 2.61
C ARG A 145 -9.23 32.60 3.80
N GLN A 146 -9.96 31.53 4.09
CA GLN A 146 -10.85 31.46 5.26
C GLN A 146 -10.04 31.55 6.58
N ARG A 147 -8.92 30.83 6.67
CA ARG A 147 -8.05 30.80 7.87
C ARG A 147 -7.31 32.10 8.13
N LEU A 148 -7.10 32.94 7.11
CA LEU A 148 -6.57 34.30 7.30
C LEU A 148 -7.46 35.18 8.19
N HIS A 149 -8.71 34.81 8.44
CA HIS A 149 -9.60 35.56 9.32
C HIS A 149 -9.55 35.10 10.79
N HIS A 150 -8.88 33.99 11.09
CA HIS A 150 -8.77 33.49 12.46
C HIS A 150 -7.90 34.40 13.34
N ASP A 151 -8.23 34.44 14.63
CA ASP A 151 -7.30 34.90 15.66
C ASP A 151 -6.17 33.87 15.87
N PRO A 152 -5.04 34.27 16.47
CA PRO A 152 -3.89 33.39 16.63
C PRO A 152 -4.19 32.10 17.40
N ASP A 153 -5.01 32.11 18.44
CA ASP A 153 -5.26 30.93 19.28
C ASP A 153 -6.11 29.90 18.54
N THR A 154 -7.15 30.37 17.84
CA THR A 154 -7.94 29.54 16.94
C THR A 154 -7.07 28.90 15.87
N GLU A 155 -6.20 29.67 15.23
CA GLU A 155 -5.35 29.16 14.15
C GLU A 155 -4.31 28.16 14.65
N GLN A 156 -3.72 28.39 15.83
CA GLN A 156 -2.83 27.41 16.46
C GLN A 156 -3.53 26.07 16.73
N GLY A 157 -4.79 26.10 17.17
CA GLY A 157 -5.61 24.91 17.36
C GLY A 157 -5.86 24.16 16.05
N VAL A 158 -6.15 24.89 14.97
CA VAL A 158 -6.30 24.31 13.62
C VAL A 158 -4.99 23.67 13.17
N VAL A 159 -3.86 24.38 13.26
CA VAL A 159 -2.54 23.89 12.84
C VAL A 159 -2.15 22.61 13.57
N ARG A 160 -2.42 22.51 14.89
CA ARG A 160 -2.18 21.27 15.66
C ARG A 160 -3.01 20.11 15.16
N THR A 161 -4.27 20.37 14.81
CA THR A 161 -5.17 19.34 14.26
C THR A 161 -4.66 18.85 12.91
N GLU A 162 -4.34 19.78 12.01
CA GLU A 162 -3.80 19.47 10.68
C GLU A 162 -2.47 18.71 10.76
N LEU A 163 -1.55 19.14 11.64
CA LEU A 163 -0.28 18.44 11.88
C LEU A 163 -0.52 17.03 12.46
N GLY A 164 -1.47 16.90 13.39
CA GLY A 164 -1.88 15.62 13.96
C GLY A 164 -2.42 14.64 12.91
N ASP A 165 -3.21 15.13 11.96
CA ASP A 165 -3.75 14.31 10.88
C ASP A 165 -2.69 13.88 9.87
N ILE A 166 -1.76 14.78 9.53
CA ILE A 166 -0.61 14.43 8.67
C ILE A 166 0.29 13.40 9.37
N ALA A 167 0.63 13.63 10.64
CA ALA A 167 1.45 12.72 11.43
C ALA A 167 0.78 11.34 11.58
N ALA A 168 -0.53 11.31 11.81
CA ALA A 168 -1.32 10.08 11.89
C ALA A 168 -1.36 9.30 10.56
N LEU A 169 -1.55 9.99 9.43
CA LEU A 169 -1.53 9.36 8.10
C LEU A 169 -0.16 8.72 7.84
N ARG A 170 0.93 9.45 8.08
CA ARG A 170 2.30 8.97 7.89
C ARG A 170 2.65 7.83 8.86
N LEU A 171 2.25 7.93 10.12
CA LEU A 171 2.40 6.87 11.11
C LEU A 171 1.65 5.60 10.70
N GLY A 172 0.44 5.74 10.15
CA GLY A 172 -0.30 4.62 9.60
C GLY A 172 0.51 3.88 8.53
N ARG A 173 1.06 4.61 7.56
CA ARG A 173 1.92 4.06 6.51
C ARG A 173 3.19 3.43 7.08
N LEU A 174 3.84 4.06 8.05
CA LEU A 174 5.00 3.50 8.73
C LEU A 174 4.65 2.17 9.42
N VAL A 175 3.52 2.10 10.11
CA VAL A 175 3.06 0.87 10.77
C VAL A 175 2.73 -0.20 9.75
N ASP A 176 2.18 0.16 8.58
CA ASP A 176 2.01 -0.75 7.46
C ASP A 176 3.37 -1.23 6.94
N ASP A 177 4.33 -0.36 6.68
CA ASP A 177 5.68 -0.73 6.23
C ASP A 177 6.39 -1.65 7.25
N LEU A 178 6.23 -1.36 8.55
CA LEU A 178 6.79 -2.13 9.66
C LEU A 178 6.03 -3.44 9.91
N ALA A 179 4.74 -3.51 9.62
CA ALA A 179 4.02 -4.78 9.61
C ALA A 179 4.47 -5.65 8.42
N GLY A 180 5.23 -5.08 7.47
CA GLY A 180 5.28 -5.57 6.11
C GLY A 180 3.92 -5.34 5.43
N PRO A 181 3.77 -5.64 4.13
CA PRO A 181 2.45 -5.62 3.53
C PRO A 181 1.49 -6.38 4.45
N ALA A 182 0.44 -5.70 4.96
CA ALA A 182 -0.75 -6.41 5.41
C ALA A 182 -1.04 -7.43 4.31
N PRO A 183 -1.31 -8.72 4.61
CA PRO A 183 -1.45 -9.71 3.57
C PRO A 183 -2.73 -9.45 2.76
N LEU A 184 -2.71 -8.45 1.88
CA LEU A 184 -3.07 -8.69 0.50
C LEU A 184 -1.97 -9.60 0.00
N SER A 185 -2.17 -10.89 0.24
CA SER A 185 -1.26 -11.91 -0.26
C SER A 185 -1.00 -11.61 -1.72
N ARG A 186 0.22 -11.16 -2.07
CA ARG A 186 0.70 -11.50 -3.41
C ARG A 186 0.49 -13.01 -3.49
N PRO A 187 -0.30 -13.49 -4.46
CA PRO A 187 -0.56 -14.90 -4.54
C PRO A 187 0.78 -15.62 -4.61
N ALA A 188 0.80 -16.83 -4.06
CA ALA A 188 2.03 -17.61 -4.05
C ALA A 188 2.62 -17.63 -5.46
N PRO A 189 3.94 -17.52 -5.61
CA PRO A 189 4.57 -17.52 -6.91
C PRO A 189 4.59 -18.94 -7.52
N LEU A 190 3.49 -19.68 -7.38
CA LEU A 190 3.23 -21.00 -7.96
C LEU A 190 2.36 -20.83 -9.20
N SER A 191 2.85 -21.34 -10.32
CA SER A 191 2.10 -21.43 -11.56
C SER A 191 2.09 -22.86 -12.10
N SER A 192 1.06 -23.19 -12.86
CA SER A 192 0.97 -24.45 -13.58
C SER A 192 0.50 -24.22 -15.01
N HIS A 193 0.75 -25.20 -15.86
CA HIS A 193 0.33 -25.24 -17.26
C HIS A 193 0.08 -26.69 -17.64
N VAL A 194 -1.11 -26.98 -18.17
CA VAL A 194 -1.48 -28.31 -18.63
C VAL A 194 -1.58 -28.29 -20.15
N LEU A 195 -0.80 -29.14 -20.80
CA LEU A 195 -0.77 -29.29 -22.25
C LEU A 195 -1.16 -30.73 -22.62
N ASP A 196 -2.16 -30.91 -23.47
CA ASP A 196 -2.48 -32.19 -24.07
C ASP A 196 -1.52 -32.46 -25.24
N THR A 197 -0.63 -33.43 -25.07
CA THR A 197 0.39 -33.77 -26.07
C THR A 197 -0.15 -34.62 -27.22
N THR A 198 -1.36 -35.17 -27.07
CA THR A 198 -2.05 -35.92 -28.13
C THR A 198 -2.52 -34.99 -29.23
N THR A 199 -3.09 -33.85 -28.83
CA THR A 199 -3.63 -32.83 -29.74
C THR A 199 -2.70 -31.64 -29.94
N GLY A 200 -1.68 -31.50 -29.08
CA GLY A 200 -0.77 -30.35 -29.06
C GLY A 200 -1.43 -29.06 -28.56
N THR A 201 -2.56 -29.16 -27.85
CA THR A 201 -3.36 -28.00 -27.41
C THR A 201 -3.36 -27.83 -25.89
N PRO A 202 -3.49 -26.60 -25.38
CA PRO A 202 -3.66 -26.39 -23.94
C PRO A 202 -4.93 -27.06 -23.41
N ALA A 203 -4.84 -27.67 -22.23
CA ALA A 203 -5.98 -28.29 -21.57
C ALA A 203 -6.66 -27.28 -20.64
N ALA A 204 -7.66 -26.58 -21.17
CA ALA A 204 -8.49 -25.63 -20.42
C ALA A 204 -9.52 -26.33 -19.52
N GLY A 205 -9.94 -25.67 -18.44
CA GLY A 205 -10.99 -26.14 -17.53
C GLY A 205 -10.59 -27.29 -16.59
N ILE A 206 -9.32 -27.69 -16.54
CA ILE A 206 -8.80 -28.71 -15.63
C ILE A 206 -8.83 -28.18 -14.21
N THR A 207 -9.55 -28.86 -13.31
CA THR A 207 -9.54 -28.54 -11.88
C THR A 207 -8.19 -28.93 -11.28
N VAL A 208 -7.58 -28.00 -10.54
CA VAL A 208 -6.30 -28.19 -9.87
C VAL A 208 -6.43 -27.83 -8.40
N ARG A 209 -6.04 -28.76 -7.53
CA ARG A 209 -6.02 -28.60 -6.08
C ARG A 209 -4.58 -28.56 -5.56
N LEU A 210 -4.28 -27.63 -4.66
CA LEU A 210 -3.04 -27.61 -3.89
C LEU A 210 -3.33 -28.02 -2.44
N ASP A 211 -2.65 -29.06 -1.98
CA ASP A 211 -2.62 -29.46 -0.58
C ASP A 211 -1.24 -29.17 0.03
N ALA A 212 -1.20 -28.75 1.28
CA ALA A 212 0.02 -28.67 2.09
C ALA A 212 0.11 -29.87 3.03
N ALA A 213 1.30 -30.39 3.26
CA ALA A 213 1.52 -31.45 4.24
C ALA A 213 1.20 -30.92 5.66
N ASP A 214 0.38 -31.66 6.39
CA ASP A 214 0.01 -31.38 7.78
C ASP A 214 0.62 -32.45 8.71
N PRO A 215 1.36 -32.07 9.76
CA PRO A 215 1.96 -33.02 10.70
C PRO A 215 0.94 -33.90 11.45
N ALA A 216 -0.30 -33.44 11.62
CA ALA A 216 -1.35 -34.15 12.36
C ALA A 216 -2.27 -34.97 11.43
N ASP A 217 -2.64 -34.41 10.26
CA ASP A 217 -3.69 -34.95 9.39
C ASP A 217 -3.23 -35.26 7.94
N GLY A 218 -1.92 -35.33 7.71
CA GLY A 218 -1.33 -35.74 6.43
C GLY A 218 -1.38 -34.64 5.37
N TRP A 219 -2.55 -34.29 4.84
CA TRP A 219 -2.70 -33.27 3.79
C TRP A 219 -3.89 -32.34 4.07
N ARG A 220 -3.63 -31.04 4.03
CA ARG A 220 -4.65 -29.99 4.16
C ARG A 220 -4.76 -29.19 2.87
N THR A 221 -5.96 -29.07 2.32
CA THR A 221 -6.19 -28.25 1.12
C THR A 221 -5.94 -26.77 1.40
N VAL A 222 -5.17 -26.16 0.51
CA VAL A 222 -4.73 -24.76 0.57
C VAL A 222 -5.43 -23.91 -0.48
N ALA A 223 -5.57 -24.44 -1.70
CA ALA A 223 -6.17 -23.72 -2.81
C ALA A 223 -6.80 -24.67 -3.82
N THR A 224 -7.76 -24.16 -4.59
CA THR A 224 -8.33 -24.85 -5.75
C THR A 224 -8.55 -23.83 -6.86
N GLY A 225 -8.21 -24.20 -8.09
CA GLY A 225 -8.36 -23.36 -9.27
C GLY A 225 -8.64 -24.20 -10.51
N HIS A 226 -8.81 -23.54 -11.65
CA HIS A 226 -9.09 -24.18 -12.93
C HIS A 226 -8.17 -23.60 -13.99
N THR A 227 -7.71 -24.42 -14.94
CA THR A 227 -6.87 -23.92 -16.05
C THR A 227 -7.68 -22.97 -16.95
N ASP A 228 -7.06 -21.86 -17.34
CA ASP A 228 -7.62 -20.90 -18.30
C ASP A 228 -7.62 -21.45 -19.74
N ALA A 229 -8.02 -20.63 -20.71
CA ALA A 229 -8.05 -21.00 -22.13
C ALA A 229 -6.66 -21.37 -22.71
N ASP A 230 -5.59 -20.88 -22.09
CA ASP A 230 -4.20 -21.22 -22.42
C ASP A 230 -3.68 -22.40 -21.57
N GLY A 231 -4.56 -23.12 -20.88
CA GLY A 231 -4.22 -24.27 -20.04
C GLY A 231 -3.46 -23.90 -18.77
N ARG A 232 -3.47 -22.63 -18.32
CA ARG A 232 -2.61 -22.13 -17.23
C ARG A 232 -3.37 -21.84 -15.96
N LEU A 233 -2.66 -21.93 -14.84
CA LEU A 233 -3.04 -21.33 -13.57
C LEU A 233 -1.95 -20.36 -13.12
N ARG A 234 -2.35 -19.14 -12.79
CA ARG A 234 -1.52 -18.08 -12.20
C ARG A 234 -2.28 -17.46 -11.06
N ASP A 235 -1.55 -16.91 -10.09
CA ASP A 235 -2.12 -16.04 -9.07
C ASP A 235 -3.28 -16.66 -8.25
N TRP A 236 -3.35 -18.00 -8.18
CA TRP A 236 -4.50 -18.77 -7.69
C TRP A 236 -4.34 -19.30 -6.26
N VAL A 237 -3.14 -19.20 -5.69
CA VAL A 237 -2.83 -19.67 -4.34
C VAL A 237 -2.74 -18.46 -3.41
N PRO A 238 -3.52 -18.41 -2.32
CA PRO A 238 -3.35 -17.37 -1.31
C PRO A 238 -1.95 -17.42 -0.69
N GLY A 239 -1.17 -16.35 -0.84
CA GLY A 239 0.19 -16.24 -0.31
C GLY A 239 0.32 -16.50 1.21
N ALA A 240 -0.71 -16.17 1.99
CA ALA A 240 -0.78 -16.46 3.43
C ALA A 240 -0.78 -17.97 3.75
N SER A 241 -1.11 -18.80 2.76
CA SER A 241 -1.08 -20.26 2.87
C SER A 241 0.14 -20.88 2.17
N TRP A 242 1.14 -20.07 1.80
CA TRP A 242 2.36 -20.49 1.13
C TRP A 242 3.59 -20.21 1.97
N ALA A 243 4.34 -21.26 2.27
CA ALA A 243 5.56 -21.25 3.05
C ALA A 243 6.49 -22.39 2.61
N VAL A 244 7.72 -22.39 3.14
CA VAL A 244 8.63 -23.54 3.02
C VAL A 244 7.96 -24.78 3.59
N GLY A 245 7.94 -25.86 2.83
CA GLY A 245 7.20 -27.07 3.20
C GLY A 245 6.99 -28.02 2.03
N THR A 246 6.27 -29.11 2.29
CA THR A 246 5.91 -30.10 1.26
C THR A 246 4.47 -29.89 0.83
N TYR A 247 4.24 -29.90 -0.48
CA TYR A 247 2.95 -29.70 -1.10
C TYR A 247 2.62 -30.84 -2.07
N ARG A 248 1.33 -31.01 -2.33
CA ARG A 248 0.79 -31.91 -3.35
C ARG A 248 -0.13 -31.13 -4.27
N LEU A 249 0.21 -31.08 -5.55
CA LEU A 249 -0.62 -30.53 -6.61
C LEU A 249 -1.39 -31.68 -7.28
N VAL A 250 -2.72 -31.62 -7.27
CA VAL A 250 -3.59 -32.67 -7.83
C VAL A 250 -4.32 -32.11 -9.03
N PHE A 251 -4.14 -32.73 -10.20
CA PHE A 251 -4.85 -32.41 -11.43
C PHE A 251 -5.98 -33.41 -11.64
N ASP A 252 -7.22 -32.92 -11.73
CA ASP A 252 -8.38 -33.73 -12.10
C ASP A 252 -8.49 -33.79 -13.64
N VAL A 253 -8.18 -34.95 -14.21
CA VAL A 253 -8.02 -35.13 -15.65
C VAL A 253 -9.07 -36.07 -16.24
N ALA A 254 -9.94 -36.64 -15.41
CA ALA A 254 -10.93 -37.64 -15.83
C ALA A 254 -11.84 -37.10 -16.95
N ASP A 255 -12.45 -35.94 -16.72
CA ASP A 255 -13.36 -35.30 -17.70
C ASP A 255 -12.67 -34.99 -19.02
N ARG A 256 -11.38 -34.63 -18.97
CA ARG A 256 -10.59 -34.31 -20.17
C ARG A 256 -10.24 -35.55 -20.99
N LEU A 257 -9.99 -36.67 -20.33
CA LEU A 257 -9.62 -37.94 -20.95
C LEU A 257 -10.83 -38.82 -21.31
N GLY A 258 -12.00 -38.54 -20.74
CA GLY A 258 -13.28 -39.17 -21.06
C GLY A 258 -13.65 -40.35 -20.14
N ALA A 259 -14.77 -41.00 -20.43
CA ALA A 259 -15.36 -42.02 -19.55
C ALA A 259 -14.46 -43.26 -19.32
N ASP A 260 -13.59 -43.58 -20.28
CA ASP A 260 -12.63 -44.69 -20.20
C ASP A 260 -11.22 -44.23 -19.78
N ALA A 261 -11.12 -43.06 -19.13
CA ALA A 261 -9.84 -42.48 -18.72
C ALA A 261 -9.06 -43.42 -17.82
N PHE A 262 -7.81 -43.73 -18.22
CA PHE A 262 -6.90 -44.51 -17.39
C PHE A 262 -6.41 -43.72 -16.16
N TYR A 263 -6.22 -42.40 -16.32
CA TYR A 263 -5.92 -41.49 -15.22
C TYR A 263 -7.15 -40.67 -14.88
N THR A 264 -7.59 -40.72 -13.62
CA THR A 264 -8.68 -39.89 -13.12
C THR A 264 -8.15 -38.64 -12.43
N GLU A 265 -7.16 -38.81 -11.56
CA GLU A 265 -6.41 -37.73 -10.92
C GLU A 265 -4.90 -37.99 -11.03
N ILE A 266 -4.11 -36.93 -11.13
CA ILE A 266 -2.64 -37.01 -11.16
C ILE A 266 -2.05 -36.16 -10.02
N PRO A 267 -1.53 -36.76 -8.94
CA PRO A 267 -0.86 -36.04 -7.86
C PRO A 267 0.64 -35.83 -8.16
N VAL A 268 1.12 -34.61 -7.95
CA VAL A 268 2.54 -34.24 -8.00
C VAL A 268 2.95 -33.69 -6.63
N VAL A 269 3.79 -34.44 -5.91
CA VAL A 269 4.31 -34.04 -4.59
C VAL A 269 5.67 -33.38 -4.76
N PHE A 270 5.88 -32.22 -4.14
CA PHE A 270 7.12 -31.46 -4.23
C PHE A 270 7.41 -30.66 -2.97
N THR A 271 8.67 -30.30 -2.76
CA THR A 271 9.13 -29.51 -1.62
C THR A 271 9.50 -28.10 -2.06
N VAL A 272 8.98 -27.11 -1.33
CA VAL A 272 9.33 -25.69 -1.47
C VAL A 272 10.42 -25.39 -0.45
N HIS A 273 11.62 -25.05 -0.93
CA HIS A 273 12.75 -24.69 -0.07
C HIS A 273 12.92 -23.17 0.10
N ASP A 274 12.35 -22.38 -0.81
CA ASP A 274 12.41 -20.91 -0.79
C ASP A 274 11.07 -20.37 -1.29
N ALA A 275 10.20 -19.98 -0.36
CA ALA A 275 8.83 -19.55 -0.67
C ALA A 275 8.76 -18.27 -1.52
N ALA A 276 9.85 -17.49 -1.59
CA ALA A 276 9.91 -16.25 -2.37
C ALA A 276 10.21 -16.49 -3.85
N ARG A 277 10.79 -17.64 -4.22
CA ARG A 277 11.12 -17.96 -5.62
C ARG A 277 9.88 -18.41 -6.41
N PRO A 278 9.80 -18.07 -7.70
CA PRO A 278 8.84 -18.68 -8.61
C PRO A 278 8.99 -20.20 -8.68
N HIS A 279 7.84 -20.87 -8.69
CA HIS A 279 7.69 -22.30 -8.88
C HIS A 279 6.75 -22.49 -10.07
N HIS A 280 7.24 -23.19 -11.09
CA HIS A 280 6.41 -23.61 -12.21
C HIS A 280 6.38 -25.14 -12.24
N VAL A 281 5.18 -25.73 -12.14
CA VAL A 281 4.98 -27.19 -12.17
C VAL A 281 3.95 -27.50 -13.26
N PRO A 282 4.38 -27.74 -14.52
CA PRO A 282 3.48 -28.06 -15.61
C PRO A 282 3.13 -29.56 -15.66
N LEU A 283 2.09 -29.89 -16.41
CA LEU A 283 1.68 -31.25 -16.73
C LEU A 283 1.56 -31.40 -18.24
N LEU A 284 2.37 -32.29 -18.82
CA LEU A 284 2.22 -32.73 -20.21
C LEU A 284 1.42 -34.03 -20.17
N LEU A 285 0.20 -34.01 -20.71
CA LEU A 285 -0.81 -35.05 -20.54
C LEU A 285 -1.10 -35.76 -21.86
N SER A 286 -1.20 -37.09 -21.80
CA SER A 286 -1.79 -37.95 -22.84
C SER A 286 -2.64 -39.04 -22.18
N PRO A 287 -3.49 -39.77 -22.92
CA PRO A 287 -4.37 -40.80 -22.35
C PRO A 287 -3.67 -41.88 -21.52
N TYR A 288 -2.42 -42.22 -21.86
CA TYR A 288 -1.67 -43.34 -21.25
C TYR A 288 -0.28 -42.95 -20.76
N GLY A 289 0.01 -41.66 -20.68
CA GLY A 289 1.24 -41.17 -20.07
C GLY A 289 1.18 -39.70 -19.75
N TYR A 290 1.94 -39.29 -18.74
CA TYR A 290 2.13 -37.89 -18.42
C TYR A 290 3.58 -37.63 -18.01
N THR A 291 4.02 -36.37 -18.13
CA THR A 291 5.31 -35.93 -17.61
C THR A 291 5.16 -34.57 -16.90
N THR A 292 5.98 -34.35 -15.89
CA THR A 292 6.08 -33.09 -15.14
C THR A 292 7.54 -32.80 -14.81
N TYR A 293 7.85 -31.55 -14.48
CA TYR A 293 9.19 -31.09 -14.11
C TYR A 293 9.11 -29.78 -13.32
N ARG A 294 10.23 -29.31 -12.77
CA ARG A 294 10.32 -27.97 -12.17
C ARG A 294 10.77 -26.97 -13.24
N GLY A 295 9.87 -26.10 -13.67
CA GLY A 295 10.19 -24.95 -14.52
C GLY A 295 10.75 -23.77 -13.71
N SER A 296 11.38 -22.84 -14.42
CA SER A 296 11.90 -21.56 -13.89
C SER A 296 10.90 -20.42 -14.03
#